data_AF-A0A957I1G1-F1
#
_entry.id   AF-A0A957I1G1-F1
#
_cell.length_a   1.000
_cell.length_b   1.000
_cell.length_c   1.000
_cell.angle_alpha   90.00
_cell.angle_beta   90.00
_cell.angle_gamma   90.00
#
_symmetry.space_group_name_H-M   'P 1'
#
loop_
_entity.id
_entity.type
_entity.pdbx_description
1 polymer ?
#
loop_
_entity_poly.entity_id
_entity_poly.type
_entity_poly.pdbx_seq_one_letter_code
_entity_poly.pdbx_strand_id
1 'polypeptide(L)'
;MKRQDVTRHPLLSSRQLRRRNQGKLLWIILLCAGLGGYDYFTRALGSRWYWIWVAVAAALGLWVYYALLLSRVSVQVHPNYIRLQGALRGFNISYGRVLTVTSSSLSQHYKLAEMRREDRRLLEPHWGRICLLVELNQYPPGLRRQGHWWLPRSCFSKRQSGLLLLVEDWMGLSREMEAARANWLRQRGGQLRTRDQRTLVARIMDEYVP
;
A
#
# COMPACT_ATOMS: atom_id res chain seq x y z
N MET A 1 -11.75 1.05 27.11
CA MET A 1 -11.08 1.30 25.81
C MET A 1 -11.98 0.78 24.69
N LYS A 2 -12.68 1.67 23.96
CA LYS A 2 -13.49 1.31 22.79
C LYS A 2 -12.54 0.87 21.68
N ARG A 3 -12.62 -0.38 21.20
CA ARG A 3 -11.94 -0.80 19.95
C ARG A 3 -12.47 0.09 18.83
N GLN A 4 -11.68 1.05 18.38
CA GLN A 4 -11.99 1.77 17.14
C GLN A 4 -11.83 0.76 16.01
N ASP A 5 -12.92 0.46 15.32
CA ASP A 5 -12.90 -0.40 14.15
C ASP A 5 -11.95 0.18 13.11
N VAL A 6 -10.97 -0.63 12.70
CA VAL A 6 -9.95 -0.23 11.73
C VAL A 6 -10.61 -0.29 10.35
N THR A 7 -11.12 0.84 9.87
CA THR A 7 -11.67 0.95 8.53
C THR A 7 -10.56 0.69 7.51
N ARG A 8 -10.81 -0.28 6.61
CA ARG A 8 -9.86 -0.65 5.56
C ARG A 8 -10.27 0.02 4.26
N HIS A 9 -9.40 0.87 3.75
CA HIS A 9 -9.63 1.55 2.48
C HIS A 9 -8.84 0.83 1.37
N PRO A 10 -9.51 0.05 0.50
CA PRO A 10 -8.82 -0.67 -0.56
C PRO A 10 -8.27 0.31 -1.59
N LEU A 11 -6.99 0.15 -1.95
CA LEU A 11 -6.39 0.94 -3.02
C LEU A 11 -6.97 0.49 -4.36
N LEU A 12 -7.46 1.43 -5.18
CA LEU A 12 -8.12 1.14 -6.44
C LEU A 12 -7.17 0.49 -7.47
N SER A 13 -5.88 0.83 -7.40
CA SER A 13 -4.85 0.32 -8.30
C SER A 13 -4.70 -1.21 -8.24
N SER A 14 -4.94 -1.84 -7.08
CA SER A 14 -4.80 -3.29 -6.91
C SER A 14 -6.01 -4.08 -7.43
N ARG A 15 -7.22 -3.48 -7.41
CA ARG A 15 -8.45 -4.11 -7.92
C ARG A 15 -8.43 -4.26 -9.44
N GLN A 16 -7.82 -3.32 -10.16
CA GLN A 16 -7.79 -3.36 -11.61
C GLN A 16 -6.71 -4.29 -12.17
N LEU A 17 -5.53 -4.35 -11.53
CA LEU A 17 -4.49 -5.32 -11.90
C LEU A 17 -5.00 -6.77 -11.76
N ARG A 18 -5.82 -7.02 -10.73
CA ARG A 18 -6.45 -8.32 -10.46
C ARG A 18 -7.39 -8.75 -11.59
N ARG A 19 -8.38 -7.93 -11.97
CA ARG A 19 -9.38 -8.32 -13.00
C ARG A 19 -8.75 -8.59 -14.37
N ARG A 20 -7.70 -7.86 -14.74
CA ARG A 20 -7.10 -7.95 -16.08
C ARG A 20 -6.18 -9.17 -16.26
N ASN A 21 -5.44 -9.54 -15.23
CA ASN A 21 -4.51 -10.67 -15.31
C ASN A 21 -5.15 -12.00 -14.91
N GLN A 22 -6.23 -12.00 -14.11
CA GLN A 22 -6.91 -13.25 -13.71
C GLN A 22 -7.47 -14.03 -14.91
N GLY A 23 -8.11 -13.35 -15.88
CA GLY A 23 -8.65 -14.04 -17.06
C GLY A 23 -7.57 -14.63 -17.96
N LYS A 24 -6.45 -13.92 -18.15
CA LYS A 24 -5.35 -14.36 -19.00
C LYS A 24 -4.56 -15.52 -18.40
N LEU A 25 -4.33 -15.48 -17.09
CA LEU A 25 -3.61 -16.54 -16.38
C LEU A 25 -4.46 -17.80 -16.25
N LEU A 26 -5.79 -17.69 -16.07
CA LEU A 26 -6.69 -18.85 -16.15
C LEU A 26 -6.63 -19.51 -17.53
N TRP A 27 -6.61 -18.71 -18.60
CA TRP A 27 -6.42 -19.22 -19.97
C TRP A 27 -5.06 -19.92 -20.15
N ILE A 28 -3.96 -19.36 -19.62
CA ILE A 28 -2.64 -19.99 -19.68
C ILE A 28 -2.61 -21.31 -18.90
N ILE A 29 -3.20 -21.35 -17.70
CA ILE A 29 -3.30 -22.57 -16.88
C ILE A 29 -4.12 -23.63 -17.62
N LEU A 30 -5.27 -23.24 -18.20
CA LEU A 30 -6.16 -24.16 -18.90
C LEU A 30 -5.54 -24.68 -20.20
N LEU A 31 -4.79 -23.83 -20.92
CA LEU A 31 -4.07 -24.20 -22.14
C LEU A 31 -2.89 -25.14 -21.83
N CYS A 32 -2.12 -24.87 -20.78
CA CYS A 32 -1.05 -25.76 -20.35
C CYS A 32 -1.56 -27.07 -19.73
N ALA A 33 -2.68 -27.05 -19.00
CA ALA A 33 -3.33 -28.25 -18.49
C ALA A 33 -3.91 -29.12 -19.62
N GLY A 34 -4.49 -28.49 -20.65
CA GLY A 34 -4.94 -29.16 -21.87
C GLY A 34 -3.80 -29.80 -22.65
N LEU A 35 -2.66 -29.08 -22.80
CA LEU A 35 -1.46 -29.62 -23.43
C LEU A 35 -0.85 -30.80 -22.65
N GLY A 36 -0.83 -30.71 -21.32
CA GLY A 36 -0.44 -31.83 -20.45
C GLY A 36 -1.40 -33.01 -20.56
N GLY A 37 -2.72 -32.78 -20.56
CA GLY A 37 -3.69 -33.86 -20.76
C GLY A 37 -3.53 -34.56 -22.11
N TYR A 38 -3.25 -33.79 -23.17
CA TYR A 38 -3.02 -34.31 -24.52
C TYR A 38 -1.72 -35.12 -24.63
N ASP A 39 -0.62 -34.64 -24.04
CA ASP A 39 0.66 -35.37 -24.05
C ASP A 39 0.62 -36.63 -23.18
N TYR A 40 -0.13 -36.64 -22.08
CA TYR A 40 -0.37 -37.85 -21.28
C TYR A 40 -0.98 -38.98 -22.12
N PHE A 41 -1.87 -38.62 -23.05
CA PHE A 41 -2.57 -39.58 -23.91
C PHE A 41 -1.75 -40.00 -25.13
N THR A 42 -0.92 -39.12 -25.67
CA THR A 42 -0.16 -39.36 -26.91
C THR A 42 1.29 -39.80 -26.68
N ARG A 43 1.82 -39.70 -25.45
CA ARG A 43 3.22 -40.03 -25.07
C ARG A 43 4.27 -39.43 -26.01
N ALA A 44 3.97 -38.30 -26.64
CA ALA A 44 4.77 -37.76 -27.74
C ALA A 44 6.01 -36.99 -27.26
N LEU A 45 6.01 -36.42 -26.05
CA LEU A 45 7.10 -35.55 -25.55
C LEU A 45 8.15 -36.24 -24.65
N GLY A 46 8.06 -37.55 -24.43
CA GLY A 46 9.07 -38.32 -23.69
C GLY A 46 9.45 -37.74 -22.32
N SER A 47 10.73 -37.75 -21.96
CA SER A 47 11.25 -37.35 -20.63
C SER A 47 11.11 -35.85 -20.30
N ARG A 48 10.71 -34.99 -21.24
CA ARG A 48 10.62 -33.52 -21.03
C ARG A 48 9.27 -33.04 -20.49
N TRP A 49 8.30 -33.95 -20.37
CA TRP A 49 6.98 -33.77 -19.75
C TRP A 49 7.01 -33.00 -18.41
N TYR A 50 8.01 -33.25 -17.56
CA TYR A 50 8.12 -32.61 -16.24
C TYR A 50 8.19 -31.08 -16.32
N TRP A 51 8.81 -30.51 -17.36
CA TRP A 51 8.91 -29.05 -17.53
C TRP A 51 7.56 -28.38 -17.77
N ILE A 52 6.61 -29.09 -18.39
CA ILE A 52 5.25 -28.58 -18.62
C ILE A 52 4.53 -28.44 -17.27
N TRP A 53 4.65 -29.42 -16.38
CA TRP A 53 4.08 -29.34 -15.03
C TRP A 53 4.74 -28.28 -14.15
N VAL A 54 6.05 -28.08 -14.27
CA VAL A 54 6.73 -26.97 -13.60
C VAL A 54 6.22 -25.63 -14.10
N ALA A 55 6.02 -25.46 -15.41
CA ALA A 55 5.48 -24.24 -15.99
C ALA A 55 4.02 -23.98 -15.54
N VAL A 56 3.18 -25.03 -15.49
CA VAL A 56 1.81 -24.95 -14.95
C VAL A 56 1.83 -24.56 -13.48
N ALA A 57 2.65 -25.22 -12.66
CA ALA A 57 2.76 -24.94 -11.24
C ALA A 57 3.25 -23.50 -10.99
N ALA A 58 4.22 -23.02 -11.77
CA ALA A 58 4.70 -21.65 -11.71
C ALA A 58 3.60 -20.64 -12.11
N ALA A 59 2.86 -20.90 -13.19
CA ALA A 59 1.75 -20.04 -13.62
C ALA A 59 0.61 -20.01 -12.60
N LEU A 60 0.30 -21.15 -11.97
CA LEU A 60 -0.71 -21.27 -10.93
C LEU A 60 -0.27 -20.56 -9.65
N GLY A 61 0.99 -20.74 -9.23
CA GLY A 61 1.57 -19.99 -8.12
C GLY A 61 1.51 -18.48 -8.35
N LEU A 62 1.84 -18.03 -9.56
CA LEU A 62 1.74 -16.63 -9.96
C LEU A 62 0.28 -16.13 -9.96
N TRP A 63 -0.67 -16.94 -10.42
CA TRP A 63 -2.10 -16.61 -10.39
C TRP A 63 -2.61 -16.47 -8.96
N VAL A 64 -2.32 -17.43 -8.09
CA VAL A 64 -2.68 -17.38 -6.67
C VAL A 64 -2.03 -16.16 -6.01
N TYR A 65 -0.77 -15.85 -6.35
CA TYR A 65 -0.08 -14.66 -5.85
C TYR A 65 -0.82 -13.37 -6.23
N TYR A 66 -1.15 -13.17 -7.51
CA TYR A 66 -1.88 -11.99 -7.96
C TYR A 66 -3.33 -11.95 -7.48
N ALA A 67 -4.00 -13.10 -7.33
CA ALA A 67 -5.38 -13.17 -6.90
C ALA A 67 -5.53 -12.84 -5.41
N LEU A 68 -4.73 -13.48 -4.56
CA LEU A 68 -4.86 -13.36 -3.11
C LEU A 68 -4.08 -12.17 -2.56
N LEU A 69 -2.81 -11.99 -2.91
CA LEU A 69 -1.97 -11.02 -2.22
C LEU A 69 -2.29 -9.58 -2.64
N LEU A 70 -2.62 -9.31 -3.91
CA LEU A 70 -2.99 -7.94 -4.31
C LEU A 70 -4.34 -7.49 -3.72
N SER A 71 -5.25 -8.42 -3.41
CA SER A 71 -6.53 -8.08 -2.76
C SER A 71 -6.36 -7.50 -1.35
N ARG A 72 -5.20 -7.77 -0.71
CA ARG A 72 -4.90 -7.32 0.65
C ARG A 72 -4.22 -5.94 0.71
N VAL A 73 -3.94 -5.33 -0.44
CA VAL A 73 -3.33 -4.01 -0.52
C VAL A 73 -4.36 -2.96 -0.09
N SER A 74 -4.19 -2.43 1.12
CA SER A 74 -5.13 -1.48 1.74
C SER A 74 -4.40 -0.48 2.63
N VAL A 75 -4.99 0.71 2.77
CA VAL A 75 -4.55 1.71 3.73
C VAL A 75 -5.41 1.55 4.99
N GLN A 76 -4.75 1.45 6.13
CA GLN A 76 -5.39 1.34 7.44
C GLN A 76 -4.97 2.52 8.30
N VAL A 77 -5.94 3.23 8.84
CA VAL A 77 -5.71 4.32 9.78
C VAL A 77 -5.77 3.74 11.19
N HIS A 78 -4.66 3.82 11.93
CA HIS A 78 -4.63 3.49 13.36
C HIS A 78 -4.44 4.76 14.18
N PRO A 79 -4.79 4.77 15.48
CA PRO A 79 -4.70 5.97 16.32
C PRO A 79 -3.29 6.59 16.41
N ASN A 80 -2.24 5.76 16.33
CA ASN A 80 -0.84 6.20 16.51
C ASN A 80 -0.01 6.19 15.22
N TYR A 81 -0.49 5.52 14.17
CA TYR A 81 0.22 5.37 12.91
C TYR A 81 -0.73 5.08 11.77
N ILE A 82 -0.33 5.38 10.54
CA ILE A 82 -0.98 4.92 9.33
C ILE A 82 -0.25 3.66 8.87
N ARG A 83 -0.99 2.57 8.63
CA ARG A 83 -0.43 1.33 8.10
C ARG A 83 -0.77 1.21 6.63
N LEU A 84 0.26 1.23 5.80
CA LEU A 84 0.19 0.84 4.41
C LEU A 84 0.33 -0.67 4.35
N GLN A 85 -0.78 -1.39 4.27
CA GLN A 85 -0.75 -2.83 4.13
C GLN A 85 -0.50 -3.17 2.66
N GLY A 86 0.64 -3.79 2.39
CA GLY A 86 0.95 -4.34 1.08
C GLY A 86 0.56 -5.78 0.90
N ALA A 87 0.90 -6.29 -0.29
CA ALA A 87 0.62 -7.65 -0.71
C ALA A 87 1.31 -8.67 0.22
N LEU A 88 2.59 -8.45 0.53
CA LEU A 88 3.41 -9.29 1.39
C LEU A 88 3.76 -8.62 2.73
N ARG A 89 4.02 -7.30 2.71
CA ARG A 89 4.57 -6.58 3.86
C ARG A 89 3.83 -5.25 4.04
N GLY A 90 3.54 -4.93 5.30
CA GLY A 90 2.95 -3.64 5.66
C GLY A 90 3.99 -2.68 6.22
N PHE A 91 3.85 -1.39 5.95
CA PHE A 91 4.69 -0.34 6.51
C PHE A 91 3.87 0.56 7.42
N ASN A 92 4.38 0.79 8.63
CA ASN A 92 3.77 1.69 9.60
C ASN A 92 4.44 3.06 9.48
N ILE A 93 3.63 4.09 9.24
CA ILE A 93 4.03 5.50 9.16
C ILE A 93 3.48 6.20 10.39
N SER A 94 4.36 6.68 11.27
CA SER A 94 3.93 7.52 12.40
C SER A 94 3.41 8.87 11.91
N TYR A 95 2.36 9.39 12.56
CA TYR A 95 1.83 10.73 12.28
C TYR A 95 2.87 11.84 12.43
N GLY A 96 3.91 11.65 13.25
CA GLY A 96 5.00 12.63 13.37
C GLY A 96 5.84 12.79 12.10
N ARG A 97 5.74 11.87 11.14
CA ARG A 97 6.42 11.99 9.84
C ARG A 97 5.52 12.57 8.75
N VAL A 98 4.21 12.68 8.99
CA VAL A 98 3.25 13.22 8.04
C VAL A 98 3.25 14.74 8.15
N LEU A 99 3.64 15.41 7.08
CA LEU A 99 3.64 16.87 6.98
C LEU A 99 2.23 17.35 6.67
N THR A 100 1.71 16.94 5.52
CA THR A 100 0.44 17.41 4.97
C THR A 100 -0.29 16.27 4.29
N VAL A 101 -1.61 16.30 4.33
CA VAL A 101 -2.48 15.42 3.57
C VAL A 101 -3.32 16.29 2.65
N THR A 102 -3.15 16.14 1.34
CA THR A 102 -3.79 17.00 0.35
C THR A 102 -4.53 16.15 -0.68
N SER A 103 -5.80 16.47 -0.92
CA SER A 103 -6.54 15.94 -2.08
C SER A 103 -6.06 16.65 -3.34
N SER A 104 -5.51 15.92 -4.29
CA SER A 104 -5.02 16.47 -5.55
C SER A 104 -5.41 15.57 -6.72
N SER A 105 -5.47 16.12 -7.93
CA SER A 105 -5.74 15.28 -9.09
C SER A 105 -4.48 14.54 -9.51
N LEU A 106 -4.61 13.28 -9.91
CA LEU A 106 -3.50 12.48 -10.43
C LEU A 106 -2.79 13.16 -11.63
N SER A 107 -3.56 13.90 -12.44
CA SER A 107 -3.04 14.63 -13.61
C SER A 107 -2.15 15.82 -13.27
N GLN A 108 -2.20 16.33 -12.03
CA GLN A 108 -1.32 17.41 -11.57
C GLN A 108 0.07 16.90 -11.20
N HIS A 109 0.18 15.63 -10.79
CA HIS A 109 1.44 15.03 -10.33
C HIS A 109 2.21 14.31 -11.43
N TYR A 110 1.51 13.79 -12.44
CA TYR A 110 2.12 13.04 -13.51
C TYR A 110 1.60 13.47 -14.88
N LYS A 111 2.48 13.37 -15.88
CA LYS A 111 2.12 13.48 -17.29
C LYS A 111 2.12 12.08 -17.91
N LEU A 112 1.00 11.65 -18.50
CA LEU A 112 0.86 10.33 -19.17
C LEU A 112 1.97 10.07 -20.20
N ALA A 113 2.42 11.13 -20.89
CA ALA A 113 3.44 11.03 -21.95
C ALA A 113 4.83 10.66 -21.42
N GLU A 114 5.13 11.02 -20.16
CA GLU A 114 6.43 10.76 -19.53
C GLU A 114 6.46 9.43 -18.74
N MET A 115 5.34 8.70 -18.73
CA MET A 115 5.19 7.45 -18.00
C MET A 115 5.53 6.23 -18.84
N ARG A 116 6.11 5.22 -18.18
CA ARG A 116 6.36 3.91 -18.78
C ARG A 116 5.02 3.28 -19.18
N ARG A 117 4.98 2.57 -20.32
CA ARG A 117 3.73 1.97 -20.87
C ARG A 117 2.93 1.16 -19.85
N GLU A 118 3.61 0.45 -18.95
CA GLU A 118 2.98 -0.32 -17.88
C GLU A 118 2.28 0.58 -16.87
N ASP A 119 2.98 1.55 -16.29
CA ASP A 119 2.41 2.51 -15.33
C ASP A 119 1.28 3.32 -15.96
N ARG A 120 1.44 3.74 -17.22
CA ARG A 120 0.40 4.43 -17.98
C ARG A 120 -0.88 3.59 -18.05
N ARG A 121 -0.78 2.31 -18.42
CA ARG A 121 -1.94 1.40 -18.51
C ARG A 121 -2.64 1.17 -17.17
N LEU A 122 -1.95 1.35 -16.03
CA LEU A 122 -2.53 1.24 -14.70
C LEU A 122 -3.26 2.50 -14.26
N LEU A 123 -2.76 3.66 -14.69
CA LEU A 123 -3.25 4.96 -14.24
C LEU A 123 -4.25 5.61 -15.20
N GLU A 124 -4.16 5.32 -16.49
CA GLU A 124 -5.08 5.75 -17.56
C GLU A 124 -6.57 5.59 -17.19
N PRO A 125 -7.05 4.46 -16.65
CA PRO A 125 -8.46 4.30 -16.23
C PRO A 125 -8.86 5.12 -14.99
N HIS A 126 -7.88 5.61 -14.24
CA HIS A 126 -8.08 6.45 -13.06
C HIS A 126 -7.63 7.89 -13.29
N TRP A 127 -7.35 8.25 -14.54
CA TRP A 127 -6.94 9.58 -14.92
C TRP A 127 -8.08 10.56 -14.67
N GLY A 128 -7.78 11.67 -13.97
CA GLY A 128 -8.79 12.65 -13.56
C GLY A 128 -9.55 12.30 -12.28
N ARG A 129 -9.28 11.16 -11.63
CA ARG A 129 -9.79 10.91 -10.27
C ARG A 129 -8.95 11.65 -9.23
N ILE A 130 -9.60 12.02 -8.13
CA ILE A 130 -8.94 12.60 -6.96
C ILE A 130 -8.10 11.51 -6.29
N CYS A 131 -6.86 11.86 -5.97
CA CYS A 131 -5.95 11.05 -5.19
C CYS A 131 -5.50 11.81 -3.96
N LEU A 132 -5.18 11.07 -2.91
CA LEU A 132 -4.77 11.62 -1.63
C LEU A 132 -3.23 11.60 -1.57
N LEU A 133 -2.64 12.79 -1.59
CA LEU A 133 -1.20 12.98 -1.45
C LEU A 133 -0.87 13.10 0.03
N VAL A 134 -0.13 12.12 0.54
CA VAL A 134 0.42 12.15 1.90
C VAL A 134 1.87 12.59 1.80
N GLU A 135 2.13 13.84 2.12
CA GLU A 135 3.49 14.37 2.19
C GLU A 135 4.15 13.90 3.48
N LEU A 136 5.31 13.27 3.35
CA LEU A 136 6.11 12.76 4.44
C LEU A 136 7.40 13.57 4.50
N ASN A 137 7.91 13.82 5.70
CA ASN A 137 9.26 14.38 5.85
C ASN A 137 10.30 13.40 5.27
N GLN A 138 10.14 12.12 5.59
CA GLN A 138 11.02 11.05 5.13
C GLN A 138 10.26 9.73 4.98
N TYR A 139 10.61 8.96 3.96
CA TYR A 139 10.06 7.62 3.78
C TYR A 139 10.53 6.68 4.92
N PRO A 140 9.66 5.79 5.43
CA PRO A 140 10.09 4.73 6.33
C PRO A 140 11.23 3.90 5.73
N PRO A 141 12.18 3.45 6.56
CA PRO A 141 13.26 2.58 6.09
C PRO A 141 12.65 1.33 5.45
N GLY A 142 13.10 1.02 4.23
CA GLY A 142 12.62 -0.12 3.45
C GLY A 142 11.40 0.16 2.55
N LEU A 143 10.60 1.20 2.78
CA LEU A 143 9.41 1.47 1.94
C LEU A 143 9.81 1.74 0.49
N ARG A 144 10.85 2.54 0.25
CA ARG A 144 11.32 2.85 -1.10
C ARG A 144 11.97 1.64 -1.78
N ARG A 145 12.75 0.83 -1.06
CA ARG A 145 13.45 -0.34 -1.66
C ARG A 145 12.52 -1.54 -1.88
N GLN A 146 11.69 -1.86 -0.90
CA GLN A 146 10.85 -3.07 -0.88
C GLN A 146 9.41 -2.81 -1.33
N GLY A 147 8.93 -1.56 -1.28
CA GLY A 147 7.58 -1.18 -1.72
C GLY A 147 7.36 -1.37 -3.21
N HIS A 148 8.42 -1.34 -4.03
CA HIS A 148 8.34 -1.51 -5.49
C HIS A 148 7.75 -2.86 -5.94
N TRP A 149 7.72 -3.87 -5.07
CA TRP A 149 7.22 -5.21 -5.41
C TRP A 149 5.69 -5.27 -5.48
N TRP A 150 5.00 -4.30 -4.88
CA TRP A 150 3.54 -4.30 -4.80
C TRP A 150 2.89 -2.92 -4.96
N LEU A 151 3.64 -1.83 -4.75
CA LEU A 151 3.26 -0.49 -5.18
C LEU A 151 3.97 -0.15 -6.50
N PRO A 152 3.22 0.28 -7.53
CA PRO A 152 3.81 0.90 -8.71
C PRO A 152 4.71 2.06 -8.32
N ARG A 153 5.76 2.30 -9.11
CA ARG A 153 6.67 3.45 -8.88
C ARG A 153 5.93 4.79 -8.94
N SER A 154 4.81 4.84 -9.64
CA SER A 154 3.92 6.00 -9.74
C SER A 154 3.11 6.31 -8.47
N CYS A 155 3.17 5.48 -7.42
CA CYS A 155 2.63 5.87 -6.11
C CYS A 155 3.63 6.71 -5.31
N PHE A 156 4.89 6.78 -5.74
CA PHE A 156 5.93 7.57 -5.10
C PHE A 156 6.17 8.85 -5.90
N SER A 157 5.98 9.99 -5.26
CA SER A 157 6.28 11.28 -5.90
C SER A 157 7.77 11.36 -6.22
N LYS A 158 8.09 11.82 -7.44
CA LYS A 158 9.47 12.02 -7.89
C LYS A 158 10.08 13.31 -7.33
N ARG A 159 9.25 14.32 -7.07
CA ARG A 159 9.68 15.66 -6.65
C ARG A 159 9.84 15.79 -5.14
N GLN A 160 9.04 15.06 -4.37
CA GLN A 160 8.99 15.18 -2.93
C GLN A 160 8.82 13.81 -2.28
N SER A 161 9.07 13.72 -0.97
CA SER A 161 8.81 12.53 -0.15
C SER A 161 7.31 12.32 0.08
N GLY A 162 6.52 12.25 -0.99
CA GLY A 162 5.06 12.15 -0.97
C GLY A 162 4.56 10.81 -1.48
N LEU A 163 3.58 10.24 -0.79
CA LEU A 163 2.89 9.03 -1.19
C LEU A 163 1.53 9.36 -1.81
N LEU A 164 1.32 8.91 -3.03
CA LEU A 164 0.06 9.06 -3.76
C LEU A 164 -0.82 7.83 -3.52
N LEU A 165 -1.91 8.06 -2.79
CA LEU A 165 -2.91 7.05 -2.46
C LEU A 165 -4.14 7.24 -3.35
N LEU A 166 -4.38 6.26 -4.21
CA LEU A 166 -5.57 6.22 -5.06
C LEU A 166 -6.61 5.29 -4.42
N VAL A 167 -7.59 5.89 -3.75
CA VAL A 167 -8.60 5.19 -2.94
C VAL A 167 -9.99 5.58 -3.43
N GLU A 168 -10.95 4.65 -3.31
CA GLU A 168 -12.34 4.85 -3.73
C GLU A 168 -13.03 5.92 -2.89
N ASP A 169 -12.96 5.78 -1.56
CA ASP A 169 -13.46 6.77 -0.60
C ASP A 169 -12.31 7.65 -0.06
N TRP A 170 -11.81 8.53 -0.93
CA TRP A 170 -10.74 9.46 -0.55
C TRP A 170 -11.18 10.44 0.56
N MET A 171 -12.46 10.81 0.61
CA MET A 171 -13.01 11.72 1.62
C MET A 171 -13.03 11.05 3.00
N GLY A 172 -13.53 9.82 3.08
CA GLY A 172 -13.54 9.03 4.32
C GLY A 172 -12.13 8.85 4.86
N LEU A 173 -11.19 8.44 4.00
CA LEU A 173 -9.78 8.29 4.39
C LEU A 173 -9.16 9.60 4.89
N SER A 174 -9.41 10.73 4.21
CA SER A 174 -8.87 12.04 4.63
C SER A 174 -9.38 12.43 6.01
N ARG A 175 -10.69 12.30 6.24
CA ARG A 175 -11.32 12.60 7.54
C ARG A 175 -10.79 11.72 8.65
N GLU A 176 -10.66 10.42 8.40
CA GLU A 176 -10.09 9.48 9.38
C GLU A 176 -8.63 9.81 9.71
N MET A 177 -7.82 10.13 8.70
CA MET A 177 -6.43 10.51 8.89
C MET A 177 -6.27 11.80 9.68
N GLU A 178 -7.07 12.83 9.39
CA GLU A 178 -7.08 14.09 10.12
C GLU A 178 -7.55 13.90 11.56
N ALA A 179 -8.63 13.17 11.78
CA ALA A 179 -9.14 12.88 13.12
C ALA A 179 -8.11 12.13 13.96
N ALA A 180 -7.46 11.10 13.40
CA ALA A 180 -6.41 10.36 14.07
C ALA A 180 -5.16 11.21 14.35
N ARG A 181 -4.75 12.06 13.40
CA ARG A 181 -3.64 13.00 13.59
C ARG A 181 -3.94 14.00 14.71
N ALA A 182 -5.15 14.58 14.74
CA ALA A 182 -5.58 15.49 15.79
C ALA A 182 -5.61 14.82 17.17
N ASN A 183 -6.08 13.57 17.24
CA ASN A 183 -6.05 12.78 18.47
C ASN A 183 -4.62 12.52 18.96
N TRP A 184 -3.72 12.13 18.04
CA TRP A 184 -2.32 11.90 18.35
C TRP A 184 -1.62 13.18 18.84
N LEU A 185 -1.88 14.33 18.21
CA LEU A 185 -1.35 15.64 18.66
C LEU A 185 -1.84 15.99 20.06
N ARG A 186 -3.14 15.78 20.35
CA ARG A 186 -3.71 16.01 21.69
C ARG A 186 -3.07 15.14 22.76
N GLN A 187 -2.90 13.85 22.48
CA GLN A 187 -2.24 12.91 23.41
C GLN A 187 -0.79 13.29 23.66
N ARG A 188 -0.05 13.68 22.60
CA ARG A 188 1.35 14.07 22.71
C ARG A 188 1.52 15.41 23.44
N GLY A 189 0.68 16.40 23.16
CA GLY A 189 0.68 17.69 23.85
C GLY A 189 0.34 17.57 25.34
N GLY A 190 -0.62 16.70 25.69
CA GLY A 190 -0.94 16.37 27.07
C GLY A 190 0.22 15.70 27.81
N GLN A 191 0.88 14.73 27.17
CA GLN A 191 2.07 14.07 27.74
C GLN A 191 3.24 15.02 27.97
N LEU A 192 3.48 15.95 27.04
CA LEU A 192 4.55 16.95 27.19
C LEU A 192 4.26 17.89 28.36
N ARG A 193 3.03 18.38 28.51
CA ARG A 193 2.62 19.23 29.65
C ARG A 193 2.81 18.53 31.00
N THR A 194 2.42 17.25 31.12
CA THR A 194 2.59 16.50 32.37
C THR A 194 4.07 16.25 32.69
N ARG A 195 4.90 16.00 31.68
CA ARG A 195 6.35 15.82 31.88
C ARG A 195 7.01 17.11 32.37
N ASP A 196 6.65 18.25 31.77
CA ASP A 196 7.19 19.56 32.12
C ASP A 196 6.81 19.98 33.55
N GLN A 197 5.56 19.71 33.95
CA GLN A 197 5.12 19.93 35.33
C GLN A 197 5.89 19.09 36.34
N ARG A 198 6.19 17.81 36.03
CA ARG A 198 6.98 16.96 36.93
C ARG A 198 8.41 17.46 37.08
N THR A 199 9.04 17.95 36.01
CA THR A 199 10.38 18.52 36.08
C THR A 199 10.40 19.85 36.84
N LEU A 200 9.38 20.69 36.69
CA LEU A 200 9.26 21.94 37.47
C LEU A 200 9.05 21.65 38.96
N VAL A 201 8.16 20.72 39.30
CA VAL A 201 7.93 20.31 40.69
C VAL A 201 9.18 19.68 41.31
N ALA A 202 9.90 18.83 40.57
CA ALA A 202 11.16 18.26 41.05
C ALA A 202 12.21 19.35 41.32
N ARG A 203 12.31 20.36 40.45
CA ARG A 203 13.24 21.49 40.63
C ARG A 203 12.89 22.34 41.85
N ILE A 204 11.61 22.60 42.08
CA ILE A 204 11.13 23.35 43.27
C ILE A 204 11.38 22.54 44.55
N MET A 205 11.20 21.22 44.49
CA MET A 205 11.47 20.33 45.63
C MET A 205 12.98 20.28 45.96
N ASP A 206 13.86 20.19 44.96
CA ASP A 206 15.32 20.24 45.18
C ASP A 206 15.80 21.59 45.75
N GLU A 207 15.11 22.69 45.44
CA GLU A 207 15.45 24.03 45.95
C GLU A 207 14.95 24.28 47.39
N TYR A 208 14.06 23.44 47.91
CA TYR A 208 13.46 23.55 49.25
C TYR A 208 13.92 22.49 50.26
N VAL A 209 14.80 21.57 49.86
CA VAL A 209 15.39 20.57 50.77
C VAL A 209 16.77 21.07 51.22
N PRO A 210 16.93 21.51 52.50
CA PRO A 210 18.20 21.99 53.06
C PRO A 210 19.23 20.88 53.32
#